data_AF-Q7Z6H4-F1
#
_entry.id   AF-Q7Z6H4-F1
#
_cell.length_a   1.000
_cell.length_b   1.000
_cell.length_c   1.000
_cell.angle_alpha   90.00
_cell.angle_beta   90.00
_cell.angle_gamma   90.00
#
_symmetry.space_group_name_H-M   'P 1'
#
loop_
_entity.id
_entity.type
_entity.pdbx_description
1 polymer ?
#
loop_
_entity_poly.entity_id
_entity_poly.type
_entity_poly.pdbx_seq_one_letter_code
_entity_poly.pdbx_strand_id
1 'polypeptide(L)'
;TEASQLLYFLMRNNFDYTGKKSFVRTHLQVIISVSQLIADVVGIGGTRFQQSLSIINNCANSDRLIKHTSFSSDVKDLTKRIRTVLMATAQMKEHENDPEMLVDLQYSLAKSYASTPELRKTWLDSMARIHVKNGDLSEAAMCYVHVTALVAEYLTRKGVFRQGCTAFRVITPNIDEEASMMEDVGMQDVHFNEDVLMELLEQCADGLWKAERYELIADIYKLIIPIYEKRRDFERLAHLYDTLHRAYSKVTEVMHSGRRLLGTYFRVAFFGQGFFEDEDGKEYIYKEPKLTPLSEISQRLLKLYSDKFGSENVKMIQDSGKVNPKDLDSKYAYIQVTHVIPFFDEKELQERKTEFERSHNIRRFMFEMPFTQTGKRQGGVEEQCKRRTILTAIHCFPYVKKRIPVMYQHHTDLNPIEVAIDEMSKKVAELRQLCSSAEVDMIKLQLKLQGSVSVQVNAGPLAYARAFLDDTNTKRYPDNKVKLLKEVFRQFVEACGQALAVNERLIKEDQLEYQEEMKANYREMAKELSEIMHEQICPLEEKTSVLPNSLHIFNAISGTPTSTMVHGMTSSSSVV
;
A
#
# COMPACT_ATOMS: atom_id res chain seq x y z
N THR A 1 -36.43 36.43 0.14
CA THR A 1 -37.42 36.45 1.23
C THR A 1 -38.56 35.49 0.99
N GLU A 2 -39.34 35.66 -0.09
CA GLU A 2 -40.49 34.77 -0.41
C GLU A 2 -40.11 33.29 -0.52
N ALA A 3 -39.01 32.97 -1.21
CA ALA A 3 -38.49 31.60 -1.30
C ALA A 3 -38.12 31.00 0.08
N SER A 4 -37.57 31.81 0.98
CA SER A 4 -37.21 31.40 2.35
C SER A 4 -38.47 31.12 3.19
N GLN A 5 -39.52 31.92 3.01
CA GLN A 5 -40.81 31.71 3.65
C GLN A 5 -41.53 30.48 3.09
N LEU A 6 -41.48 30.26 1.78
CA LEU A 6 -42.01 29.04 1.15
C LEU A 6 -41.31 27.79 1.69
N LEU A 7 -39.98 27.82 1.79
CA LEU A 7 -39.23 26.69 2.35
C LEU A 7 -39.61 26.44 3.81
N TYR A 8 -39.76 27.49 4.60
CA TYR A 8 -40.29 27.41 5.96
C TYR A 8 -41.68 26.74 6.01
N PHE A 9 -42.61 27.13 5.13
CA PHE A 9 -43.94 26.51 5.05
C PHE A 9 -43.88 25.04 4.65
N LEU A 10 -42.99 24.66 3.74
CA LEU A 10 -42.77 23.25 3.38
C LEU A 10 -42.28 22.43 4.58
N MET A 11 -41.32 22.96 5.34
CA MET A 11 -40.81 22.32 6.56
C MET A 11 -41.92 22.18 7.61
N ARG A 12 -42.72 23.23 7.81
CA ARG A 12 -43.84 23.23 8.76
C ARG A 12 -44.93 22.24 8.35
N ASN A 13 -45.31 22.20 7.08
CA ASN A 13 -46.28 21.23 6.56
C ASN A 13 -45.77 19.79 6.72
N ASN A 14 -44.47 19.55 6.46
CA ASN A 14 -43.89 18.23 6.67
C ASN A 14 -43.88 17.84 8.15
N PHE A 15 -43.61 18.78 9.05
CA PHE A 15 -43.68 18.57 10.50
C PHE A 15 -45.10 18.25 10.98
N ASP A 16 -46.10 18.96 10.47
CA ASP A 16 -47.50 18.68 10.80
C ASP A 16 -47.94 17.32 10.25
N TYR A 17 -47.51 16.96 9.03
CA TYR A 17 -47.78 15.66 8.41
C TYR A 17 -47.24 14.47 9.23
N THR A 18 -46.07 14.61 9.88
CA THR A 18 -45.49 13.56 10.74
C THR A 18 -46.05 13.54 12.16
N GLY A 19 -47.12 14.29 12.43
CA GLY A 19 -47.71 14.41 13.76
C GLY A 19 -46.85 15.22 14.73
N LYS A 20 -46.17 16.27 14.24
CA LYS A 20 -45.30 17.17 15.00
C LYS A 20 -44.09 16.49 15.65
N LYS A 21 -43.56 15.47 14.97
CA LYS A 21 -42.39 14.70 15.43
C LYS A 21 -41.11 15.08 14.70
N SER A 22 -41.19 15.34 13.38
CA SER A 22 -39.99 15.70 12.60
C SER A 22 -40.32 16.22 11.20
N PHE A 23 -39.39 16.96 10.57
CA PHE A 23 -39.48 17.33 9.15
C PHE A 23 -38.34 16.72 8.30
N VAL A 24 -37.88 15.52 8.65
CA VAL A 24 -36.71 14.87 8.03
C VAL A 24 -36.74 14.90 6.49
N ARG A 25 -37.91 14.72 5.87
CA ARG A 25 -38.03 14.71 4.40
C ARG A 25 -37.58 16.04 3.79
N THR A 26 -38.13 17.16 4.28
CA THR A 26 -37.71 18.49 3.82
C THR A 26 -36.28 18.79 4.24
N HIS A 27 -35.87 18.37 5.45
CA HIS A 27 -34.49 18.52 5.94
C HIS A 27 -33.46 17.88 5.00
N LEU A 28 -33.64 16.60 4.66
CA LEU A 28 -32.75 15.84 3.78
C LEU A 28 -32.72 16.42 2.38
N GLN A 29 -33.88 16.70 1.78
CA GLN A 29 -33.96 17.25 0.43
C GLN A 29 -33.29 18.62 0.33
N VAL A 30 -33.39 19.47 1.35
CA VAL A 30 -32.67 20.74 1.40
C VAL A 30 -31.16 20.52 1.48
N ILE A 31 -30.68 19.62 2.34
CA ILE A 31 -29.24 19.36 2.44
C ILE A 31 -28.70 18.77 1.14
N ILE A 32 -29.39 17.79 0.54
CA ILE A 32 -29.00 17.18 -0.73
C ILE A 32 -28.97 18.23 -1.84
N SER A 33 -30.03 19.02 -1.98
CA SER A 33 -30.11 20.08 -2.99
C SER A 33 -28.98 21.08 -2.82
N VAL A 34 -28.72 21.52 -1.58
CA VAL A 34 -27.61 22.44 -1.28
C VAL A 34 -26.27 21.79 -1.62
N SER A 35 -26.02 20.54 -1.22
CA SER A 35 -24.78 19.82 -1.52
C SER A 35 -24.56 19.59 -3.03
N GLN A 36 -25.62 19.32 -3.80
CA GLN A 36 -25.56 19.16 -5.26
C GLN A 36 -25.35 20.49 -5.98
N LEU A 37 -26.14 21.53 -5.63
CA LEU A 37 -26.02 22.88 -6.21
C LEU A 37 -24.63 23.47 -6.03
N ILE A 38 -24.01 23.19 -4.90
CA ILE A 38 -22.69 23.67 -4.52
C ILE A 38 -21.58 23.06 -5.39
N ALA A 39 -21.75 21.85 -5.92
CA ALA A 39 -20.77 21.22 -6.81
C ALA A 39 -20.66 21.94 -8.18
N ASP A 40 -21.72 22.62 -8.61
CA ASP A 40 -21.85 23.14 -9.97
C ASP A 40 -21.87 24.68 -10.08
N VAL A 41 -22.06 25.42 -8.98
CA VAL A 41 -22.30 26.88 -9.02
C VAL A 41 -21.32 27.68 -8.16
N VAL A 42 -20.54 28.53 -8.85
CA VAL A 42 -19.68 29.54 -8.21
C VAL A 42 -20.53 30.58 -7.47
N GLY A 43 -20.32 30.73 -6.16
CA GLY A 43 -20.87 31.84 -5.36
C GLY A 43 -22.01 31.48 -4.39
N ILE A 44 -22.32 30.19 -4.21
CA ILE A 44 -23.28 29.74 -3.19
C ILE A 44 -22.64 29.91 -1.79
N GLY A 45 -23.23 30.78 -0.96
CA GLY A 45 -22.73 31.11 0.39
C GLY A 45 -22.58 32.61 0.68
N GLY A 46 -22.83 33.46 -0.31
CA GLY A 46 -22.81 34.92 -0.13
C GLY A 46 -23.81 35.45 0.90
N THR A 47 -23.69 36.74 1.22
CA THR A 47 -24.50 37.42 2.27
C THR A 47 -26.01 37.22 2.11
N ARG A 48 -26.52 37.18 0.87
CA ARG A 48 -27.94 36.93 0.57
C ARG A 48 -28.41 35.51 0.96
N PHE A 49 -27.54 34.51 0.84
CA PHE A 49 -27.84 33.14 1.27
C PHE A 49 -27.89 33.06 2.79
N GLN A 50 -26.92 33.68 3.49
CA GLN A 50 -26.95 33.77 4.95
C GLN A 50 -28.17 34.53 5.46
N GLN A 51 -28.56 35.62 4.80
CA GLN A 51 -29.82 36.33 5.09
C GLN A 51 -31.04 35.43 4.92
N SER A 52 -31.05 34.58 3.88
CA SER A 52 -32.14 33.62 3.65
C SER A 52 -32.25 32.59 4.77
N LEU A 53 -31.12 32.07 5.29
CA LEU A 53 -31.11 31.18 6.45
C LEU A 53 -31.56 31.88 7.75
N SER A 54 -31.20 33.15 7.92
CA SER A 54 -31.66 33.97 9.05
C SER A 54 -33.17 34.21 9.01
N ILE A 55 -33.74 34.45 7.82
CA ILE A 55 -35.19 34.59 7.64
C ILE A 55 -35.91 33.30 8.05
N ILE A 56 -35.44 32.13 7.63
CA ILE A 56 -36.02 30.82 8.00
C ILE A 56 -36.00 30.63 9.52
N ASN A 57 -34.86 30.91 10.16
CA ASN A 57 -34.73 30.83 11.62
C ASN A 57 -35.69 31.80 12.33
N ASN A 58 -35.83 33.02 11.82
CA ASN A 58 -36.75 34.02 12.39
C ASN A 58 -38.21 33.57 12.25
N CYS A 59 -38.60 32.99 11.12
CA CYS A 59 -39.93 32.41 10.93
C CYS A 59 -40.20 31.28 11.95
N ALA A 60 -39.27 30.34 12.11
CA ALA A 60 -39.40 29.24 13.06
C ALA A 60 -39.43 29.68 14.53
N ASN A 61 -38.67 30.71 14.90
CA ASN A 61 -38.66 31.25 16.27
C ASN A 61 -39.90 32.11 16.59
N SER A 62 -40.50 32.73 15.58
CA SER A 62 -41.66 33.62 15.75
C SER A 62 -43.00 32.87 15.78
N ASP A 63 -43.01 31.60 15.39
CA ASP A 63 -44.22 30.79 15.31
C ASP A 63 -44.69 30.30 16.68
N ARG A 64 -45.79 30.89 17.14
CA ARG A 64 -46.37 30.61 18.46
C ARG A 64 -46.98 29.21 18.56
N LEU A 65 -47.39 28.59 17.45
CA LEU A 65 -48.14 27.33 17.45
C LEU A 65 -47.25 26.09 17.65
N ILE A 66 -45.94 26.24 17.44
CA ILE A 66 -44.93 25.16 17.50
C ILE A 66 -43.80 25.47 18.48
N LYS A 67 -43.93 26.55 19.26
CA LYS A 67 -42.90 27.05 20.20
C LYS A 67 -42.51 26.06 21.31
N HIS A 68 -43.39 25.10 21.63
CA HIS A 68 -43.17 24.06 22.64
C HIS A 68 -42.71 22.70 22.03
N THR A 69 -42.32 22.68 20.76
CA THR A 69 -41.87 21.47 20.04
C THR A 69 -40.37 21.54 19.71
N SER A 70 -39.77 20.44 19.24
CA SER A 70 -38.37 20.40 18.79
C SER A 70 -38.11 21.21 17.50
N PHE A 71 -39.17 21.60 16.77
CA PHE A 71 -39.07 22.17 15.42
C PHE A 71 -38.09 23.34 15.31
N SER A 72 -38.14 24.30 16.23
CA SER A 72 -37.22 25.47 16.22
C SER A 72 -35.75 25.04 16.40
N SER A 73 -35.49 24.01 17.22
CA SER A 73 -34.15 23.45 17.39
C SER A 73 -33.70 22.72 16.12
N ASP A 74 -34.58 21.88 15.57
CA ASP A 74 -34.32 21.10 14.36
C ASP A 74 -34.04 22.02 13.15
N VAL A 75 -34.75 23.15 13.02
CA VAL A 75 -34.50 24.17 11.99
C VAL A 75 -33.15 24.84 12.20
N LYS A 76 -32.77 25.16 13.45
CA LYS A 76 -31.44 25.71 13.75
C LYS A 76 -30.34 24.71 13.37
N ASP A 77 -30.52 23.44 13.70
CA ASP A 77 -29.57 22.39 13.35
C ASP A 77 -29.44 22.20 11.84
N LEU A 78 -30.53 22.25 11.09
CA LEU A 78 -30.49 22.27 9.62
C LEU A 78 -29.66 23.45 9.12
N THR A 79 -29.95 24.67 9.58
CA THR A 79 -29.21 25.85 9.10
C THR A 79 -27.74 25.82 9.51
N LYS A 80 -27.40 25.22 10.65
CA LYS A 80 -26.01 24.97 11.06
C LYS A 80 -25.33 23.98 10.12
N ARG A 81 -25.96 22.86 9.79
CA ARG A 81 -25.44 21.87 8.83
C ARG A 81 -25.23 22.50 7.45
N ILE A 82 -26.19 23.29 6.96
CA ILE A 82 -26.05 24.03 5.70
C ILE A 82 -24.84 24.98 5.75
N ARG A 83 -24.65 25.74 6.84
CA ARG A 83 -23.47 26.60 7.00
C ARG A 83 -22.16 25.81 6.98
N THR A 84 -22.12 24.63 7.61
CA THR A 84 -20.95 23.75 7.56
C THR A 84 -20.61 23.31 6.13
N VAL A 85 -21.61 22.91 5.34
CA VAL A 85 -21.39 22.57 3.90
C VAL A 85 -20.85 23.77 3.13
N LEU A 86 -21.43 24.95 3.33
CA LEU A 86 -20.99 26.17 2.64
C LEU A 86 -19.55 26.53 2.97
N MET A 87 -19.17 26.48 4.26
CA MET A 87 -17.81 26.77 4.69
C MET A 87 -16.81 25.76 4.13
N ALA A 88 -17.12 24.47 4.24
CA ALA A 88 -16.28 23.42 3.69
C ALA A 88 -16.13 23.55 2.16
N THR A 89 -17.16 24.00 1.45
CA THR A 89 -17.05 24.17 -0.01
C THR A 89 -16.30 25.44 -0.40
N ALA A 90 -16.41 26.52 0.38
CA ALA A 90 -15.54 27.68 0.19
C ALA A 90 -14.06 27.26 0.33
N GLN A 91 -13.74 26.47 1.36
CA GLN A 91 -12.41 25.88 1.53
C GLN A 91 -12.03 24.96 0.36
N MET A 92 -12.93 24.11 -0.13
CA MET A 92 -12.65 23.26 -1.30
C MET A 92 -12.28 24.07 -2.54
N LYS A 93 -12.90 25.25 -2.75
CA LYS A 93 -12.55 26.14 -3.85
C LYS A 93 -11.17 26.78 -3.68
N GLU A 94 -10.83 27.19 -2.46
CA GLU A 94 -9.48 27.73 -2.16
C GLU A 94 -8.38 26.69 -2.43
N HIS A 95 -8.73 25.41 -2.34
CA HIS A 95 -7.84 24.27 -2.55
C HIS A 95 -8.09 23.52 -3.87
N GLU A 96 -8.72 24.13 -4.90
CA GLU A 96 -9.04 23.39 -6.15
C GLU A 96 -7.78 22.85 -6.87
N ASN A 97 -6.64 23.53 -6.68
CA ASN A 97 -5.35 23.16 -7.26
C ASN A 97 -4.58 22.13 -6.43
N ASP A 98 -5.01 21.83 -5.21
CA ASP A 98 -4.43 20.79 -4.32
C ASP A 98 -5.37 19.58 -4.29
N PRO A 99 -5.17 18.59 -5.19
CA PRO A 99 -6.12 17.49 -5.35
C PRO A 99 -6.23 16.62 -4.10
N GLU A 100 -5.13 16.44 -3.35
CA GLU A 100 -5.16 15.69 -2.10
C GLU A 100 -5.97 16.42 -1.01
N MET A 101 -5.78 17.73 -0.84
CA MET A 101 -6.56 18.50 0.13
C MET A 101 -8.04 18.58 -0.25
N LEU A 102 -8.34 18.74 -1.53
CA LEU A 102 -9.71 18.76 -2.04
C LEU A 102 -10.46 17.46 -1.67
N VAL A 103 -9.83 16.31 -1.89
CA VAL A 103 -10.40 14.99 -1.55
C VAL A 103 -10.51 14.80 -0.04
N ASP A 104 -9.56 15.30 0.75
CA ASP A 104 -9.65 15.26 2.22
C ASP A 104 -10.83 16.07 2.76
N LEU A 105 -11.07 17.27 2.21
CA LEU A 105 -12.22 18.11 2.57
C LEU A 105 -13.55 17.43 2.18
N GLN A 106 -13.63 16.84 0.98
CA GLN A 106 -14.80 16.07 0.56
C GLN A 106 -15.06 14.87 1.47
N TYR A 107 -14.01 14.13 1.83
CA TYR A 107 -14.14 13.00 2.75
C TYR A 107 -14.57 13.45 4.15
N SER A 108 -14.06 14.58 4.65
CA SER A 108 -14.47 15.15 5.94
C SER A 108 -15.97 15.47 5.95
N LEU A 109 -16.47 16.09 4.87
CA LEU A 109 -17.91 16.30 4.66
C LEU A 109 -18.67 14.98 4.59
N ALA A 110 -18.23 14.04 3.76
CA ALA A 110 -18.84 12.72 3.63
C ALA A 110 -18.94 12.02 4.99
N LYS A 111 -17.90 12.12 5.82
CA LYS A 111 -17.83 11.50 7.15
C LYS A 111 -18.80 12.16 8.13
N SER A 112 -19.00 13.47 8.04
CA SER A 112 -20.02 14.19 8.83
C SER A 112 -21.46 13.73 8.52
N TYR A 113 -21.67 13.09 7.36
CA TYR A 113 -22.93 12.52 6.90
C TYR A 113 -22.99 10.99 7.00
N ALA A 114 -22.12 10.34 7.77
CA ALA A 114 -22.13 8.88 7.93
C ALA A 114 -23.49 8.32 8.41
N SER A 115 -24.25 9.10 9.17
CA SER A 115 -25.60 8.75 9.61
C SER A 115 -26.69 8.94 8.54
N THR A 116 -26.35 9.50 7.37
CA THR A 116 -27.29 9.79 6.28
C THR A 116 -26.80 9.17 4.96
N PRO A 117 -27.15 7.90 4.70
CA PRO A 117 -26.68 7.13 3.54
C PRO A 117 -26.73 7.82 2.17
N GLU A 118 -27.80 8.55 1.85
CA GLU A 118 -27.93 9.21 0.55
C GLU A 118 -26.90 10.33 0.36
N LEU A 119 -26.62 11.10 1.41
CA LEU A 119 -25.58 12.12 1.40
C LEU A 119 -24.18 11.49 1.40
N ARG A 120 -23.96 10.46 2.23
CA ARG A 120 -22.70 9.69 2.23
C ARG A 120 -22.39 9.15 0.84
N LYS A 121 -23.37 8.54 0.16
CA LYS A 121 -23.28 8.07 -1.23
C LYS A 121 -22.94 9.21 -2.20
N THR A 122 -23.66 10.33 -2.14
CA THR A 122 -23.44 11.46 -3.04
C THR A 122 -22.00 11.97 -2.99
N TRP A 123 -21.42 12.07 -1.80
CA TRP A 123 -20.04 12.50 -1.63
C TRP A 123 -19.02 11.46 -2.10
N LEU A 124 -19.22 10.18 -1.78
CA LEU A 124 -18.35 9.11 -2.25
C LEU A 124 -18.39 8.97 -3.78
N ASP A 125 -19.55 9.12 -4.42
CA ASP A 125 -19.67 9.16 -5.88
C ASP A 125 -18.92 10.37 -6.48
N SER A 126 -18.96 11.52 -5.80
CA SER A 126 -18.20 12.71 -6.21
C SER A 126 -16.70 12.48 -6.14
N MET A 127 -16.22 11.89 -5.04
CA MET A 127 -14.82 11.51 -4.87
C MET A 127 -14.39 10.51 -5.95
N ALA A 128 -15.23 9.50 -6.25
CA ALA A 128 -14.96 8.53 -7.31
C ALA A 128 -14.76 9.19 -8.68
N ARG A 129 -15.60 10.17 -9.04
CA ARG A 129 -15.46 10.93 -10.30
C ARG A 129 -14.15 11.70 -10.38
N ILE A 130 -13.71 12.30 -9.27
CA ILE A 130 -12.42 13.01 -9.20
C ILE A 130 -11.26 12.03 -9.37
N HIS A 131 -11.30 10.89 -8.67
CA HIS A 131 -10.28 9.85 -8.80
C HIS A 131 -10.18 9.30 -10.23
N VAL A 132 -11.31 9.06 -10.89
CA VAL A 132 -11.33 8.65 -12.31
C VAL A 132 -10.71 9.73 -13.20
N LYS A 133 -11.04 11.01 -12.97
CA LYS A 133 -10.46 12.14 -13.72
C LYS A 133 -8.94 12.23 -13.54
N ASN A 134 -8.44 11.91 -12.34
CA ASN A 134 -7.02 11.96 -11.99
C ASN A 134 -6.26 10.68 -12.37
N GLY A 135 -6.94 9.60 -12.77
CA GLY A 135 -6.34 8.30 -13.04
C GLY A 135 -6.07 7.45 -11.79
N ASP A 136 -6.57 7.86 -10.62
CA ASP A 136 -6.45 7.16 -9.34
C ASP A 136 -7.51 6.04 -9.23
N LEU A 137 -7.43 5.06 -10.14
CA LEU A 137 -8.51 4.07 -10.34
C LEU A 137 -8.74 3.14 -9.14
N SER A 138 -7.69 2.86 -8.34
CA SER A 138 -7.85 2.08 -7.10
C SER A 138 -8.71 2.82 -6.08
N GLU A 139 -8.51 4.11 -5.92
CA GLU A 139 -9.24 4.96 -4.99
C GLU A 139 -10.69 5.13 -5.46
N ALA A 140 -10.92 5.26 -6.77
CA ALA A 140 -12.26 5.23 -7.35
C ALA A 140 -13.00 3.91 -7.08
N ALA A 141 -12.32 2.77 -7.28
CA ALA A 141 -12.89 1.45 -7.00
C ALA A 141 -13.25 1.31 -5.52
N MET A 142 -12.42 1.80 -4.61
CA MET A 142 -12.74 1.80 -3.17
C MET A 142 -13.96 2.68 -2.86
N CYS A 143 -14.14 3.83 -3.53
CA CYS A 143 -15.35 4.63 -3.36
C CYS A 143 -16.61 3.84 -3.75
N TYR A 144 -16.59 3.11 -4.87
CA TYR A 144 -17.71 2.24 -5.27
C TYR A 144 -17.96 1.12 -4.28
N VAL A 145 -16.91 0.47 -3.76
CA VAL A 145 -17.02 -0.58 -2.74
C VAL A 145 -17.68 -0.02 -1.47
N HIS A 146 -17.28 1.17 -1.02
CA HIS A 146 -17.88 1.83 0.14
C HIS A 146 -19.36 2.19 -0.08
N VAL A 147 -19.72 2.74 -1.25
CA VAL A 147 -21.12 3.03 -1.61
C VAL A 147 -21.96 1.75 -1.64
N THR A 148 -21.42 0.68 -2.22
CA THR A 148 -22.13 -0.59 -2.37
C THR A 148 -22.35 -1.26 -1.02
N ALA A 149 -21.35 -1.26 -0.15
CA ALA A 149 -21.48 -1.77 1.21
C ALA A 149 -22.48 -0.99 2.05
N LEU A 150 -22.51 0.33 1.92
CA LEU A 150 -23.49 1.20 2.58
C LEU A 150 -24.93 0.86 2.15
N VAL A 151 -25.15 0.66 0.84
CA VAL A 151 -26.47 0.27 0.30
C VAL A 151 -26.83 -1.16 0.73
N ALA A 152 -25.87 -2.09 0.72
CA ALA A 152 -26.07 -3.46 1.17
C ALA A 152 -26.46 -3.52 2.66
N GLU A 153 -25.81 -2.73 3.52
CA GLU A 153 -26.14 -2.60 4.94
C GLU A 153 -27.55 -2.04 5.14
N TYR A 154 -27.91 -0.98 4.39
CA TYR A 154 -29.26 -0.42 4.40
C TYR A 154 -30.33 -1.47 4.05
N LEU A 155 -30.12 -2.20 2.95
CA LEU A 155 -31.06 -3.24 2.51
C LEU A 155 -31.10 -4.43 3.46
N THR A 156 -29.99 -4.74 4.13
CA THR A 156 -29.93 -5.79 5.14
C THR A 156 -30.78 -5.44 6.36
N ARG A 157 -30.70 -4.19 6.84
CA ARG A 157 -31.54 -3.70 7.94
C ARG A 157 -33.02 -3.64 7.59
N LYS A 158 -33.35 -3.40 6.31
CA LYS A 158 -34.73 -3.52 5.79
C LYS A 158 -35.21 -4.96 5.58
N GLY A 159 -34.34 -5.96 5.77
CA GLY A 159 -34.66 -7.37 5.52
C GLY A 159 -34.79 -7.75 4.05
N VAL A 160 -34.31 -6.89 3.13
CA VAL A 160 -34.37 -7.11 1.67
C VAL A 160 -33.16 -7.90 1.19
N PHE A 161 -31.98 -7.63 1.77
CA PHE A 161 -30.73 -8.31 1.43
C PHE A 161 -30.16 -9.08 2.63
N ARG A 162 -29.35 -10.13 2.38
CA ARG A 162 -28.89 -11.03 3.45
C ARG A 162 -27.57 -10.61 4.11
N GLN A 163 -26.73 -9.85 3.42
CA GLN A 163 -25.37 -9.54 3.88
C GLN A 163 -25.10 -8.03 3.84
N GLY A 164 -24.69 -7.46 4.97
CA GLY A 164 -24.38 -6.02 5.08
C GLY A 164 -22.93 -5.68 4.78
N CYS A 165 -22.39 -4.67 5.48
CA CYS A 165 -21.02 -4.21 5.30
C CYS A 165 -19.96 -5.32 5.44
N THR A 166 -20.19 -6.30 6.32
CA THR A 166 -19.22 -7.36 6.63
C THR A 166 -18.85 -8.23 5.43
N ALA A 167 -19.72 -8.33 4.41
CA ALA A 167 -19.43 -9.06 3.18
C ALA A 167 -18.26 -8.46 2.39
N PHE A 168 -18.08 -7.15 2.48
CA PHE A 168 -17.06 -6.40 1.74
C PHE A 168 -15.74 -6.29 2.52
N ARG A 169 -15.70 -6.78 3.77
CA ARG A 169 -14.52 -6.67 4.65
C ARG A 169 -13.30 -7.42 4.09
N VAL A 170 -13.53 -8.48 3.31
CA VAL A 170 -12.46 -9.21 2.60
C VAL A 170 -11.81 -8.35 1.51
N ILE A 171 -12.59 -7.49 0.86
CA ILE A 171 -12.12 -6.54 -0.15
C ILE A 171 -11.40 -5.39 0.54
N THR A 172 -11.98 -4.80 1.59
CA THR A 172 -11.28 -3.80 2.38
C THR A 172 -11.77 -3.76 3.83
N PRO A 173 -10.87 -3.77 4.83
CA PRO A 173 -11.25 -3.61 6.22
C PRO A 173 -11.75 -2.20 6.55
N ASN A 174 -11.51 -1.22 5.67
CA ASN A 174 -11.97 0.16 5.87
C ASN A 174 -13.51 0.29 5.82
N ILE A 175 -14.21 -0.75 5.38
CA ILE A 175 -15.67 -0.77 5.30
C ILE A 175 -16.36 -0.66 6.67
N ASP A 176 -15.62 -0.93 7.75
CA ASP A 176 -16.10 -0.78 9.12
C ASP A 176 -16.58 0.67 9.40
N GLU A 177 -16.13 1.66 8.62
CA GLU A 177 -16.63 3.04 8.69
C GLU A 177 -18.11 3.18 8.31
N GLU A 178 -18.60 2.38 7.35
CA GLU A 178 -19.98 2.48 6.85
C GLU A 178 -20.99 1.80 7.79
N ALA A 179 -20.50 0.93 8.71
CA ALA A 179 -21.34 0.28 9.72
C ALA A 179 -21.97 1.27 10.72
N SER A 180 -21.41 2.48 10.84
CA SER A 180 -21.88 3.56 11.73
C SER A 180 -23.20 4.21 11.30
N MET A 181 -23.77 3.79 10.16
CA MET A 181 -25.09 4.22 9.69
C MET A 181 -26.16 4.09 10.79
N MET A 182 -27.03 5.08 10.93
CA MET A 182 -28.21 5.03 11.81
C MET A 182 -29.49 4.78 11.01
N GLU A 183 -30.41 3.99 11.57
CA GLU A 183 -31.77 3.83 11.04
C GLU A 183 -32.59 5.09 11.37
N ASP A 184 -32.41 6.15 10.59
CA ASP A 184 -33.16 7.38 10.87
C ASP A 184 -34.62 7.24 10.42
N VAL A 185 -35.55 7.73 11.24
CA VAL A 185 -37.01 7.55 11.11
C VAL A 185 -37.59 8.22 9.83
N GLY A 186 -36.78 8.99 9.11
CA GLY A 186 -37.12 9.62 7.83
C GLY A 186 -36.57 8.94 6.57
N MET A 187 -35.90 7.79 6.66
CA MET A 187 -35.32 7.09 5.50
C MET A 187 -36.34 6.33 4.62
N GLN A 188 -37.65 6.51 4.81
CA GLN A 188 -38.65 5.76 4.05
C GLN A 188 -38.67 6.11 2.54
N ASP A 189 -38.14 7.28 2.15
CA ASP A 189 -38.08 7.76 0.76
C ASP A 189 -36.71 7.48 0.07
N VAL A 190 -35.80 6.70 0.68
CA VAL A 190 -34.52 6.38 0.04
C VAL A 190 -34.74 5.34 -1.05
N HIS A 191 -34.37 5.67 -2.29
CA HIS A 191 -34.54 4.84 -3.49
C HIS A 191 -33.51 3.69 -3.58
N PHE A 192 -33.17 3.06 -2.46
CA PHE A 192 -32.32 1.88 -2.44
C PHE A 192 -33.20 0.63 -2.53
N ASN A 193 -33.00 -0.15 -3.59
CA ASN A 193 -33.66 -1.42 -3.81
C ASN A 193 -32.64 -2.45 -4.32
N GLU A 194 -33.08 -3.70 -4.51
CA GLU A 194 -32.20 -4.78 -4.95
C GLU A 194 -31.58 -4.48 -6.33
N ASP A 195 -32.30 -3.82 -7.24
CA ASP A 195 -31.79 -3.49 -8.58
C ASP A 195 -30.65 -2.46 -8.53
N VAL A 196 -30.79 -1.41 -7.71
CA VAL A 196 -29.73 -0.43 -7.46
C VAL A 196 -28.50 -1.10 -6.85
N LEU A 197 -28.68 -2.03 -5.91
CA LEU A 197 -27.56 -2.78 -5.34
C LEU A 197 -26.83 -3.60 -6.41
N MET A 198 -27.56 -4.27 -7.31
CA MET A 198 -26.94 -5.03 -8.39
C MET A 198 -26.16 -4.13 -9.35
N GLU A 199 -26.70 -2.97 -9.74
CA GLU A 199 -25.98 -2.00 -10.57
C GLU A 199 -24.68 -1.53 -9.91
N LEU A 200 -24.71 -1.27 -8.60
CA LEU A 200 -23.54 -0.87 -7.82
C LEU A 200 -22.49 -1.99 -7.70
N LEU A 201 -22.93 -3.24 -7.56
CA LEU A 201 -22.04 -4.40 -7.54
C LEU A 201 -21.35 -4.60 -8.90
N GLU A 202 -22.08 -4.48 -10.02
CA GLU A 202 -21.51 -4.51 -11.37
C GLU A 202 -20.51 -3.36 -11.58
N GLN A 203 -20.83 -2.16 -11.08
CA GLN A 203 -19.92 -1.01 -11.11
C GLN A 203 -18.65 -1.26 -10.27
N CYS A 204 -18.75 -1.95 -9.14
CA CYS A 204 -17.58 -2.36 -8.36
C CYS A 204 -16.69 -3.33 -9.15
N ALA A 205 -17.28 -4.32 -9.82
CA ALA A 205 -16.52 -5.28 -10.63
C ALA A 205 -15.76 -4.59 -11.76
N ASP A 206 -16.41 -3.69 -12.50
CA ASP A 206 -15.76 -2.87 -13.55
C ASP A 206 -14.69 -1.91 -12.97
N GLY A 207 -14.97 -1.28 -11.83
CA GLY A 207 -14.00 -0.42 -11.14
C GLY A 207 -12.75 -1.19 -10.70
N LEU A 208 -12.93 -2.39 -10.13
CA LEU A 208 -11.82 -3.27 -9.73
C LEU A 208 -11.04 -3.78 -10.94
N TRP A 209 -11.72 -4.09 -12.05
CA TRP A 209 -11.07 -4.44 -13.30
C TRP A 209 -10.17 -3.31 -13.80
N LYS A 210 -10.70 -2.08 -13.88
CA LYS A 210 -9.95 -0.88 -14.30
C LYS A 210 -8.81 -0.53 -13.36
N ALA A 211 -8.98 -0.78 -12.07
CA ALA A 211 -7.92 -0.62 -11.06
C ALA A 211 -6.86 -1.74 -11.10
N GLU A 212 -6.98 -2.67 -12.05
CA GLU A 212 -6.16 -3.87 -12.16
C GLU A 212 -6.15 -4.66 -10.85
N ARG A 213 -7.29 -4.86 -10.17
CA ARG A 213 -7.45 -5.64 -8.93
C ARG A 213 -8.32 -6.87 -9.16
N TYR A 214 -7.87 -7.68 -10.13
CA TYR A 214 -8.61 -8.80 -10.68
C TYR A 214 -9.03 -9.84 -9.64
N GLU A 215 -8.19 -10.09 -8.63
CA GLU A 215 -8.41 -11.07 -7.56
C GLU A 215 -9.69 -10.80 -6.75
N LEU A 216 -10.08 -9.53 -6.62
CA LEU A 216 -11.20 -9.10 -5.78
C LEU A 216 -12.55 -9.15 -6.49
N ILE A 217 -12.55 -9.28 -7.83
CA ILE A 217 -13.78 -9.30 -8.64
C ILE A 217 -14.67 -10.48 -8.23
N ALA A 218 -14.06 -11.61 -7.90
CA ALA A 218 -14.78 -12.78 -7.43
C ALA A 218 -15.56 -12.53 -6.13
N ASP A 219 -15.03 -11.72 -5.22
CA ASP A 219 -15.71 -11.43 -3.94
C ASP A 219 -16.94 -10.54 -4.13
N ILE A 220 -16.93 -9.65 -5.14
CA ILE A 220 -18.11 -8.90 -5.55
C ILE A 220 -19.15 -9.83 -6.19
N TYR A 221 -18.74 -10.65 -7.15
CA TYR A 221 -19.66 -11.51 -7.89
C TYR A 221 -20.30 -12.63 -7.06
N LYS A 222 -19.63 -13.11 -6.01
CA LYS A 222 -20.26 -14.01 -5.01
C LYS A 222 -21.53 -13.43 -4.38
N LEU A 223 -21.68 -12.10 -4.34
CA LEU A 223 -22.89 -11.43 -3.83
C LEU A 223 -24.01 -11.34 -4.89
N ILE A 224 -23.66 -11.27 -6.17
CA ILE A 224 -24.62 -11.13 -7.28
C ILE A 224 -25.17 -12.49 -7.74
N ILE A 225 -24.32 -13.52 -7.82
CA ILE A 225 -24.67 -14.84 -8.39
C ILE A 225 -25.99 -15.39 -7.83
N PRO A 226 -26.22 -15.45 -6.51
CA PRO A 226 -27.47 -16.01 -5.97
C PRO A 226 -28.73 -15.24 -6.40
N ILE A 227 -28.59 -13.94 -6.68
CA ILE A 227 -29.71 -13.11 -7.14
C ILE A 227 -30.03 -13.44 -8.60
N TYR A 228 -29.03 -13.49 -9.48
CA TYR A 228 -29.23 -13.87 -10.87
C TYR A 228 -29.75 -15.30 -11.04
N GLU A 229 -29.28 -16.25 -10.24
CA GLU A 229 -29.80 -17.63 -10.22
C GLU A 229 -31.27 -17.66 -9.81
N LYS A 230 -31.66 -16.94 -8.76
CA LYS A 230 -33.05 -16.84 -8.31
C LYS A 230 -33.95 -16.20 -9.39
N ARG A 231 -33.44 -15.19 -10.11
CA ARG A 231 -34.14 -14.51 -11.21
C ARG A 231 -34.12 -15.30 -12.53
N ARG A 232 -33.31 -16.36 -12.62
CA ARG A 232 -33.05 -17.13 -13.85
C ARG A 232 -32.47 -16.28 -14.98
N ASP A 233 -31.64 -15.29 -14.64
CA ASP A 233 -30.96 -14.42 -15.59
C ASP A 233 -29.67 -15.08 -16.09
N PHE A 234 -29.84 -16.02 -17.03
CA PHE A 234 -28.73 -16.82 -17.54
C PHE A 234 -27.75 -16.02 -18.41
N GLU A 235 -28.21 -14.93 -19.03
CA GLU A 235 -27.36 -14.06 -19.85
C GLU A 235 -26.38 -13.28 -18.97
N ARG A 236 -26.88 -12.67 -17.88
CA ARG A 236 -26.01 -12.01 -16.90
C ARG A 236 -25.06 -12.98 -16.21
N LEU A 237 -25.51 -14.19 -15.87
CA LEU A 237 -24.64 -15.23 -15.32
C LEU A 237 -23.52 -15.59 -16.30
N ALA A 238 -23.82 -15.81 -17.58
CA ALA A 238 -22.80 -16.13 -18.59
C ALA A 238 -21.75 -15.01 -18.72
N HIS A 239 -22.18 -13.75 -18.78
CA HIS A 239 -21.30 -12.59 -18.85
C HIS A 239 -20.40 -12.46 -17.60
N LEU A 240 -20.96 -12.66 -16.42
CA LEU A 240 -20.24 -12.64 -15.15
C LEU A 240 -19.15 -13.73 -15.09
N TYR A 241 -19.48 -14.96 -15.50
CA TYR A 241 -18.51 -16.06 -15.51
C TYR A 241 -17.41 -15.87 -16.57
N ASP A 242 -17.73 -15.27 -17.73
CA ASP A 242 -16.72 -14.85 -18.71
C ASP A 242 -15.77 -13.81 -18.11
N THR A 243 -16.31 -12.83 -17.39
CA THR A 243 -15.50 -11.81 -16.71
C THR A 243 -14.58 -12.42 -15.66
N LEU A 244 -15.06 -13.40 -14.86
CA LEU A 244 -14.22 -14.13 -13.90
C LEU A 244 -13.10 -14.92 -14.57
N HIS A 245 -13.43 -15.61 -15.65
CA HIS A 245 -12.44 -16.35 -16.44
C HIS A 245 -11.34 -15.42 -16.95
N ARG A 246 -11.71 -14.27 -17.51
CA ARG A 246 -10.75 -13.25 -17.95
C ARG A 246 -9.95 -12.67 -16.79
N ALA A 247 -10.57 -12.43 -15.64
CA ALA A 247 -9.90 -11.87 -14.47
C ALA A 247 -8.79 -12.81 -13.98
N TYR A 248 -9.08 -14.09 -13.78
CA TYR A 248 -8.06 -15.06 -13.37
C TYR A 248 -7.02 -15.33 -14.46
N SER A 249 -7.40 -15.30 -15.73
CA SER A 249 -6.43 -15.36 -16.84
C SER A 249 -5.44 -14.19 -16.77
N LYS A 250 -5.94 -12.97 -16.47
CA LYS A 250 -5.10 -11.80 -16.25
C LYS A 250 -4.23 -11.91 -15.01
N VAL A 251 -4.74 -12.46 -13.90
CA VAL A 251 -3.92 -12.75 -12.70
C VAL A 251 -2.73 -13.63 -13.06
N THR A 252 -2.95 -14.73 -13.78
CA THR A 252 -1.87 -15.61 -14.23
C THR A 252 -0.87 -14.88 -15.13
N GLU A 253 -1.35 -14.11 -16.13
CA GLU A 253 -0.50 -13.33 -17.04
C GLU A 253 0.41 -12.33 -16.29
N VAL A 254 -0.16 -11.57 -15.35
CA VAL A 254 0.59 -10.55 -14.60
C VAL A 254 1.53 -11.15 -13.56
N MET A 255 1.19 -12.30 -12.97
CA MET A 255 2.07 -13.02 -12.05
C MET A 255 3.32 -13.54 -12.74
N HIS A 256 3.20 -14.04 -13.99
CA HIS A 256 4.36 -14.51 -14.75
C HIS A 256 5.20 -13.35 -15.29
N SER A 257 4.56 -12.29 -15.80
CA SER A 257 5.28 -11.18 -16.41
C SER A 257 5.91 -10.22 -15.39
N GLY A 258 5.38 -10.13 -14.16
CA GLY A 258 5.84 -9.19 -13.12
C GLY A 258 5.63 -7.72 -13.49
N ARG A 259 4.77 -7.42 -14.47
CA ARG A 259 4.61 -6.06 -15.04
C ARG A 259 3.51 -5.23 -14.37
N ARG A 260 2.74 -5.81 -13.45
CA ARG A 260 1.64 -5.12 -12.77
C ARG A 260 2.18 -4.31 -11.59
N LEU A 261 1.97 -3.00 -11.64
CA LEU A 261 2.54 -2.05 -10.69
C LEU A 261 1.41 -1.26 -10.01
N LEU A 262 1.04 -1.67 -8.80
CA LEU A 262 -0.12 -1.15 -8.07
C LEU A 262 0.13 0.16 -7.30
N GLY A 263 1.37 0.66 -7.33
CA GLY A 263 1.76 1.97 -6.80
C GLY A 263 3.01 1.95 -5.94
N THR A 264 3.61 3.13 -5.76
CA THR A 264 4.72 3.39 -4.82
C THR A 264 4.21 4.20 -3.63
N TYR A 265 4.91 4.13 -2.50
CA TYR A 265 4.48 4.79 -1.27
C TYR A 265 5.53 5.77 -0.75
N PHE A 266 5.06 6.91 -0.24
CA PHE A 266 5.91 7.95 0.31
C PHE A 266 5.35 8.46 1.64
N ARG A 267 6.21 8.64 2.62
CA ARG A 267 5.90 9.42 3.81
C ARG A 267 6.14 10.89 3.49
N VAL A 268 5.11 11.72 3.65
CA VAL A 268 5.16 13.17 3.45
C VAL A 268 4.80 13.85 4.77
N ALA A 269 5.65 14.75 5.24
CA ALA A 269 5.41 15.55 6.44
C ALA A 269 5.55 17.04 6.12
N PHE A 270 4.68 17.84 6.73
CA PHE A 270 4.62 19.29 6.54
C PHE A 270 5.05 20.01 7.81
N PHE A 271 5.86 21.07 7.67
CA PHE A 271 6.28 21.91 8.79
C PHE A 271 6.25 23.40 8.40
N GLY A 272 5.79 24.25 9.31
CA GLY A 272 5.61 25.69 9.11
C GLY A 272 4.19 26.13 9.45
N GLN A 273 3.91 26.35 10.74
CA GLN A 273 2.60 26.77 11.27
C GLN A 273 1.97 27.96 10.52
N GLY A 274 2.77 28.94 10.09
CA GLY A 274 2.28 30.13 9.37
C GLY A 274 1.82 29.87 7.93
N PHE A 275 2.12 28.70 7.37
CA PHE A 275 1.75 28.33 5.99
C PHE A 275 0.78 27.15 5.96
N PHE A 276 1.08 26.12 6.74
CA PHE A 276 0.34 24.86 6.74
C PHE A 276 -0.79 24.81 7.78
N GLU A 277 -0.83 25.75 8.73
CA GLU A 277 -1.89 25.86 9.74
C GLU A 277 -2.13 24.52 10.47
N ASP A 278 -3.30 23.90 10.27
CA ASP A 278 -3.65 22.61 10.87
C ASP A 278 -2.78 21.46 10.35
N GLU A 279 -2.12 21.60 9.20
CA GLU A 279 -1.25 20.58 8.61
C GLU A 279 0.18 20.59 9.17
N ASP A 280 0.55 21.60 9.97
CA ASP A 280 1.86 21.66 10.62
C ASP A 280 2.13 20.45 11.53
N GLY A 281 3.25 19.79 11.31
CA GLY A 281 3.68 18.61 12.05
C GLY A 281 2.92 17.32 11.72
N LYS A 282 1.95 17.34 10.79
CA LYS A 282 1.24 16.13 10.37
C LYS A 282 2.07 15.32 9.38
N GLU A 283 1.95 14.00 9.50
CA GLU A 283 2.58 13.02 8.61
C GLU A 283 1.54 12.17 7.91
N TYR A 284 1.75 11.94 6.62
CA TYR A 284 0.87 11.14 5.77
C TYR A 284 1.67 10.10 5.01
N ILE A 285 1.04 8.96 4.75
CA ILE A 285 1.47 8.06 3.69
C ILE A 285 0.72 8.45 2.42
N TYR A 286 1.45 8.73 1.34
CA TYR A 286 0.96 8.97 -0.01
C TYR A 286 1.16 7.70 -0.83
N LYS A 287 0.15 7.33 -1.62
CA LYS A 287 0.26 6.27 -2.63
C LYS A 287 0.34 6.90 -4.01
N GLU A 288 1.45 6.78 -4.72
CA GLU A 288 1.62 7.28 -6.09
C GLU A 288 1.44 6.16 -7.14
N PRO A 289 1.09 6.49 -8.39
CA PRO A 289 0.84 5.49 -9.43
C PRO A 289 2.13 4.77 -9.85
N LYS A 290 2.00 3.47 -10.13
CA LYS A 290 3.04 2.64 -10.77
C LYS A 290 4.41 2.74 -10.07
N LEU A 291 5.41 3.32 -10.74
CA LEU A 291 6.81 3.46 -10.29
C LEU A 291 7.21 4.93 -10.20
N THR A 292 6.33 5.79 -9.67
CA THR A 292 6.68 7.20 -9.43
C THR A 292 7.94 7.28 -8.55
N PRO A 293 9.02 7.94 -9.00
CA PRO A 293 10.25 8.10 -8.24
C PRO A 293 10.14 9.21 -7.21
N LEU A 294 11.03 9.21 -6.21
CA LEU A 294 11.09 10.23 -5.15
C LEU A 294 11.20 11.65 -5.71
N SER A 295 11.96 11.84 -6.79
CA SER A 295 12.15 13.14 -7.43
C SER A 295 10.86 13.71 -8.01
N GLU A 296 10.03 12.88 -8.62
CA GLU A 296 8.80 13.30 -9.28
C GLU A 296 7.78 13.81 -8.26
N ILE A 297 7.50 13.04 -7.20
CA ILE A 297 6.61 13.50 -6.12
C ILE A 297 7.18 14.73 -5.40
N SER A 298 8.49 14.76 -5.15
CA SER A 298 9.13 15.90 -4.48
C SER A 298 9.00 17.17 -5.31
N GLN A 299 9.20 17.10 -6.63
CA GLN A 299 9.02 18.23 -7.54
C GLN A 299 7.55 18.64 -7.68
N ARG A 300 6.62 17.68 -7.74
CA ARG A 300 5.18 17.94 -7.81
C ARG A 300 4.71 18.72 -6.58
N LEU A 301 5.09 18.26 -5.38
CA LEU A 301 4.74 18.93 -4.11
C LEU A 301 5.44 20.28 -3.97
N LEU A 302 6.74 20.36 -4.31
CA LEU A 302 7.47 21.62 -4.31
C LEU A 302 6.75 22.63 -5.21
N LYS A 303 6.43 22.27 -6.45
CA LYS A 303 5.71 23.14 -7.40
C LYS A 303 4.36 23.58 -6.85
N LEU A 304 3.53 22.63 -6.41
CA LEU A 304 2.21 22.91 -5.86
C LEU A 304 2.24 23.95 -4.74
N TYR A 305 3.12 23.77 -3.75
CA TYR A 305 3.19 24.69 -2.62
C TYR A 305 3.98 25.97 -2.94
N SER A 306 4.88 25.95 -3.93
CA SER A 306 5.54 27.17 -4.43
C SER A 306 4.55 28.07 -5.16
N ASP A 307 3.65 27.50 -5.96
CA ASP A 307 2.56 28.22 -6.61
C ASP A 307 1.59 28.82 -5.58
N LYS A 308 1.42 28.16 -4.43
CA LYS A 308 0.54 28.62 -3.33
C LYS A 308 1.17 29.68 -2.41
N PHE A 309 2.44 29.50 -2.03
CA PHE A 309 3.08 30.29 -0.97
C PHE A 309 4.22 31.19 -1.45
N GLY A 310 4.60 31.11 -2.73
CA GLY A 310 5.81 31.75 -3.27
C GLY A 310 6.99 30.79 -3.28
N SER A 311 7.73 30.75 -4.40
CA SER A 311 8.84 29.80 -4.61
C SER A 311 9.99 30.00 -3.63
N GLU A 312 10.19 31.21 -3.16
CA GLU A 312 11.19 31.59 -2.18
C GLU A 312 10.84 31.12 -0.76
N ASN A 313 9.59 30.78 -0.48
CA ASN A 313 9.10 30.44 0.85
C ASN A 313 9.03 28.93 1.10
N VAL A 314 9.24 28.08 0.09
CA VAL A 314 9.10 26.62 0.22
C VAL A 314 10.44 25.90 0.14
N LYS A 315 10.68 24.96 1.07
CA LYS A 315 11.93 24.19 1.14
C LYS A 315 11.68 22.69 1.31
N MET A 316 12.41 21.89 0.55
CA MET A 316 12.38 20.43 0.69
C MET A 316 13.42 19.96 1.72
N ILE A 317 12.99 19.16 2.70
CA ILE A 317 13.90 18.48 3.63
C ILE A 317 14.33 17.16 2.99
N GLN A 318 15.62 17.07 2.64
CA GLN A 318 16.24 15.88 2.02
C GLN A 318 16.69 14.83 3.05
N ASP A 319 16.74 15.20 4.33
CA ASP A 319 16.93 14.22 5.40
C ASP A 319 15.65 13.43 5.62
N SER A 320 15.76 12.12 5.89
CA SER A 320 14.62 11.28 6.27
C SER A 320 14.45 11.18 7.80
N GLY A 321 15.34 11.82 8.56
CA GLY A 321 15.38 11.78 10.01
C GLY A 321 14.20 12.49 10.65
N LYS A 322 14.06 12.26 11.96
CA LYS A 322 13.07 12.97 12.74
C LYS A 322 13.46 14.44 12.81
N VAL A 323 12.61 15.29 12.25
CA VAL A 323 12.79 16.74 12.25
C VAL A 323 12.37 17.29 13.61
N ASN A 324 13.21 18.12 14.20
CA ASN A 324 12.88 18.90 15.39
C ASN A 324 12.40 20.29 14.93
N PRO A 325 11.13 20.65 15.16
CA PRO A 325 10.57 21.93 14.69
C PRO A 325 11.33 23.17 15.19
N LYS A 326 12.05 23.06 16.31
CA LYS A 326 12.86 24.15 16.87
C LYS A 326 14.07 24.53 16.02
N ASP A 327 14.53 23.61 15.18
CA ASP A 327 15.71 23.79 14.33
C ASP A 327 15.34 24.36 12.94
N LEU A 328 14.04 24.57 12.69
CA LEU A 328 13.51 25.13 11.44
C LEU A 328 13.30 26.64 11.56
N ASP A 329 13.53 27.37 10.46
CA ASP A 329 13.24 28.80 10.38
C ASP A 329 11.76 29.01 10.07
N SER A 330 11.05 29.69 10.97
CA SER A 330 9.60 29.95 10.87
C SER A 330 9.18 30.74 9.63
N LYS A 331 10.13 31.32 8.88
CA LYS A 331 9.87 32.04 7.62
C LYS A 331 9.57 31.11 6.44
N TYR A 332 9.87 29.82 6.54
CA TYR A 332 9.71 28.88 5.42
C TYR A 332 8.67 27.80 5.71
N ALA A 333 8.01 27.36 4.65
CA ALA A 333 7.23 26.14 4.59
C ALA A 333 8.15 24.97 4.20
N TYR A 334 8.28 23.97 5.07
CA TYR A 334 9.10 22.79 4.83
C TYR A 334 8.26 21.57 4.50
N ILE A 335 8.72 20.79 3.52
CA ILE A 335 8.11 19.52 3.13
C ILE A 335 9.18 18.44 3.16
N GLN A 336 8.93 17.37 3.90
CA GLN A 336 9.82 16.22 3.98
C GLN A 336 9.19 15.03 3.28
N VAL A 337 9.83 14.53 2.22
CA VAL A 337 9.35 13.38 1.46
C VAL A 337 10.35 12.22 1.62
N THR A 338 9.85 11.04 1.97
CA THR A 338 10.69 9.85 2.17
C THR A 338 10.01 8.65 1.52
N HIS A 339 10.73 7.92 0.67
CA HIS A 339 10.23 6.69 0.07
C HIS A 339 10.04 5.62 1.17
N VAL A 340 8.89 4.95 1.15
CA VAL A 340 8.58 3.87 2.09
C VAL A 340 8.09 2.64 1.33
N ILE A 341 8.32 1.46 1.91
CA ILE A 341 7.82 0.19 1.36
C ILE A 341 6.83 -0.46 2.33
N PRO A 342 5.85 -1.23 1.85
CA PRO A 342 5.01 -2.07 2.71
C PRO A 342 5.85 -2.90 3.70
N PHE A 343 5.41 -2.95 4.95
CA PHE A 343 6.04 -3.73 6.02
C PHE A 343 5.13 -4.86 6.49
N PHE A 344 5.71 -6.05 6.60
CA PHE A 344 5.05 -7.27 7.06
C PHE A 344 5.95 -7.94 8.10
N ASP A 345 5.34 -8.49 9.16
CA ASP A 345 6.05 -9.39 10.06
C ASP A 345 6.10 -10.82 9.49
N GLU A 346 6.84 -11.69 10.15
CA GLU A 346 7.04 -13.09 9.76
C GLU A 346 5.72 -13.83 9.53
N LYS A 347 4.72 -13.57 10.38
CA LYS A 347 3.40 -14.22 10.30
C LYS A 347 2.65 -13.73 9.07
N GLU A 348 2.61 -12.41 8.85
CA GLU A 348 1.99 -11.84 7.65
C GLU A 348 2.67 -12.31 6.36
N LEU A 349 3.99 -12.50 6.35
CA LEU A 349 4.71 -13.01 5.17
C LEU A 349 4.35 -14.47 4.83
N GLN A 350 3.96 -15.26 5.82
CA GLN A 350 3.45 -16.63 5.62
C GLN A 350 2.01 -16.64 5.08
N GLU A 351 1.19 -15.69 5.52
CA GLU A 351 -0.20 -15.53 5.08
C GLU A 351 -0.28 -14.89 3.68
N ARG A 352 0.51 -13.84 3.41
CA ARG A 352 0.55 -13.08 2.15
C ARG A 352 1.63 -13.65 1.22
N LYS A 353 1.23 -14.62 0.41
CA LYS A 353 2.13 -15.41 -0.45
C LYS A 353 2.39 -14.74 -1.79
N THR A 354 1.42 -13.99 -2.30
CA THR A 354 1.48 -13.35 -3.61
C THR A 354 1.90 -11.89 -3.52
N GLU A 355 2.41 -11.34 -4.62
CA GLU A 355 2.69 -9.90 -4.74
C GLU A 355 1.44 -9.04 -4.57
N PHE A 356 0.29 -9.52 -5.05
CA PHE A 356 -0.99 -8.84 -4.87
C PHE A 356 -1.38 -8.72 -3.41
N GLU A 357 -1.30 -9.81 -2.64
CA GLU A 357 -1.58 -9.79 -1.20
C GLU A 357 -0.61 -8.89 -0.43
N ARG A 358 0.62 -8.72 -0.92
CA ARG A 358 1.62 -7.78 -0.39
C ARG A 358 1.43 -6.33 -0.89
N SER A 359 0.44 -6.08 -1.73
CA SER A 359 0.12 -4.78 -2.33
C SER A 359 -1.35 -4.34 -2.11
N HIS A 360 -2.13 -5.13 -1.37
CA HIS A 360 -3.53 -4.88 -1.08
C HIS A 360 -3.86 -5.06 0.40
N ASN A 361 -4.70 -4.18 0.94
CA ASN A 361 -5.00 -4.08 2.38
C ASN A 361 -3.73 -3.91 3.22
N ILE A 362 -2.93 -2.90 2.85
CA ILE A 362 -1.63 -2.58 3.45
C ILE A 362 -1.78 -1.41 4.41
N ARG A 363 -1.30 -1.57 5.65
CA ARG A 363 -1.42 -0.54 6.68
C ARG A 363 -0.07 -0.05 7.23
N ARG A 364 0.94 -0.91 7.17
CA ARG A 364 2.27 -0.65 7.74
C ARG A 364 3.28 -0.40 6.63
N PHE A 365 4.11 0.61 6.83
CA PHE A 365 5.15 1.04 5.90
C PHE A 365 6.46 1.18 6.63
N MET A 366 7.57 0.99 5.93
CA MET A 366 8.90 1.05 6.51
C MET A 366 9.86 1.82 5.61
N PHE A 367 10.76 2.57 6.25
CA PHE A 367 11.98 3.04 5.64
C PHE A 367 13.16 2.81 6.59
N GLU A 368 14.37 2.79 6.01
CA GLU A 368 15.60 2.56 6.73
C GLU A 368 16.51 3.78 6.56
N MET A 369 17.20 4.16 7.64
CA MET A 369 18.14 5.27 7.65
C MET A 369 19.50 4.86 8.20
N PRO A 370 20.59 5.10 7.47
CA PRO A 370 21.93 4.90 8.00
C PRO A 370 22.28 6.01 9.00
N PHE A 371 22.93 5.64 10.10
CA PHE A 371 23.52 6.58 11.05
C PHE A 371 24.75 5.96 11.73
N THR A 372 25.52 6.78 12.44
CA THR A 372 26.67 6.36 13.26
C THR A 372 26.47 6.88 14.68
N GLN A 373 27.16 6.29 15.66
CA GLN A 373 27.09 6.76 17.06
C GLN A 373 27.57 8.21 17.23
N THR A 374 28.40 8.71 16.31
CA THR A 374 28.87 10.10 16.28
C THR A 374 27.87 11.08 15.64
N GLY A 375 26.73 10.59 15.15
CA GLY A 375 25.66 11.40 14.56
C GLY A 375 25.79 11.63 13.04
N LYS A 376 26.86 11.15 12.39
CA LYS A 376 26.99 11.17 10.92
C LYS A 376 26.07 10.14 10.28
N ARG A 377 25.59 10.38 9.06
CA ARG A 377 24.76 9.42 8.30
C ARG A 377 25.54 8.18 7.85
N GLN A 378 26.74 8.38 7.32
CA GLN A 378 27.59 7.31 6.79
C GLN A 378 28.89 7.22 7.58
N GLY A 379 29.36 5.99 7.80
CA GLY A 379 30.62 5.66 8.46
C GLY A 379 31.23 4.39 7.89
N GLY A 380 32.34 3.95 8.49
CA GLY A 380 32.91 2.64 8.20
C GLY A 380 31.96 1.51 8.62
N VAL A 381 32.20 0.30 8.09
CA VAL A 381 31.36 -0.88 8.35
C VAL A 381 31.21 -1.17 9.85
N GLU A 382 32.24 -0.91 10.65
CA GLU A 382 32.27 -1.12 12.11
C GLU A 382 31.48 -0.07 12.90
N GLU A 383 31.15 1.08 12.30
CA GLU A 383 30.44 2.20 12.95
C GLU A 383 29.03 2.40 12.39
N GLN A 384 28.73 1.77 11.26
CA GLN A 384 27.49 1.98 10.52
C GLN A 384 26.32 1.27 11.19
N CYS A 385 25.49 2.04 11.90
CA CYS A 385 24.19 1.62 12.38
C CYS A 385 23.10 1.87 11.33
N LYS A 386 21.94 1.25 11.54
CA LYS A 386 20.76 1.46 10.70
C LYS A 386 19.51 1.58 11.55
N ARG A 387 18.73 2.65 11.38
CA ARG A 387 17.44 2.84 12.03
C ARG A 387 16.34 2.40 11.08
N ARG A 388 15.56 1.41 11.49
CA ARG A 388 14.36 0.95 10.79
C ARG A 388 13.16 1.61 11.41
N THR A 389 12.44 2.43 10.65
CA THR A 389 11.22 3.10 11.11
C THR A 389 10.01 2.44 10.48
N ILE A 390 9.04 2.03 11.30
CA ILE A 390 7.77 1.46 10.87
C ILE A 390 6.65 2.48 11.19
N LEU A 391 5.88 2.83 10.17
CA LEU A 391 4.77 3.75 10.19
C LEU A 391 3.46 2.97 10.01
N THR A 392 2.46 3.24 10.83
CA THR A 392 1.13 2.64 10.72
C THR A 392 0.12 3.72 10.36
N ALA A 393 -0.51 3.59 9.20
CA ALA A 393 -1.57 4.49 8.76
C ALA A 393 -2.88 4.23 9.52
N ILE A 394 -3.75 5.24 9.64
CA ILE A 394 -5.06 5.08 10.29
C ILE A 394 -5.96 4.06 9.56
N HIS A 395 -5.87 4.01 8.22
CA HIS A 395 -6.62 3.14 7.30
C HIS A 395 -5.68 2.32 6.41
N CYS A 396 -6.18 1.25 5.80
CA CYS A 396 -5.42 0.41 4.86
C CYS A 396 -5.46 1.00 3.44
N PHE A 397 -4.39 0.80 2.66
CA PHE A 397 -4.39 1.04 1.22
C PHE A 397 -4.80 -0.22 0.42
N PRO A 398 -5.49 -0.06 -0.73
CA PRO A 398 -6.08 1.18 -1.24
C PRO A 398 -7.24 1.68 -0.35
N TYR A 399 -7.53 2.97 -0.42
CA TYR A 399 -8.60 3.61 0.34
C TYR A 399 -9.38 4.59 -0.55
N VAL A 400 -10.45 5.20 -0.05
CA VAL A 400 -11.18 6.28 -0.74
C VAL A 400 -10.34 7.56 -0.91
N LYS A 401 -9.13 7.61 -0.32
CA LYS A 401 -8.17 8.70 -0.43
C LYS A 401 -6.78 8.18 -0.78
N LYS A 402 -6.04 8.97 -1.56
CA LYS A 402 -4.67 8.67 -1.99
C LYS A 402 -3.60 8.93 -0.91
N ARG A 403 -3.91 9.77 0.08
CA ARG A 403 -3.08 9.99 1.27
C ARG A 403 -3.83 9.66 2.56
N ILE A 404 -3.11 9.07 3.52
CA ILE A 404 -3.69 8.61 4.79
C ILE A 404 -2.76 9.05 5.95
N PRO A 405 -3.29 9.70 7.00
CA PRO A 405 -2.52 10.07 8.17
C PRO A 405 -1.78 8.89 8.82
N VAL A 406 -0.55 9.15 9.27
CA VAL A 406 0.20 8.23 10.13
C VAL A 406 -0.38 8.31 11.54
N MET A 407 -0.82 7.17 12.08
CA MET A 407 -1.39 7.06 13.42
C MET A 407 -0.32 6.78 14.47
N TYR A 408 0.63 5.92 14.12
CA TYR A 408 1.64 5.39 15.03
C TYR A 408 2.95 5.19 14.29
N GLN A 409 4.05 5.45 14.99
CA GLN A 409 5.39 5.22 14.52
C GLN A 409 6.20 4.53 15.61
N HIS A 410 6.99 3.54 15.21
CA HIS A 410 8.02 2.92 16.04
C HIS A 410 9.31 2.80 15.25
N HIS A 411 10.45 2.78 15.93
CA HIS A 411 11.74 2.53 15.30
C HIS A 411 12.56 1.53 16.09
N THR A 412 13.37 0.77 15.35
CA THR A 412 14.34 -0.18 15.89
C THR A 412 15.71 0.16 15.31
N ASP A 413 16.70 0.31 16.18
CA ASP A 413 18.07 0.59 15.78
C ASP A 413 18.86 -0.72 15.72
N LEU A 414 19.48 -0.97 14.57
CA LEU A 414 20.39 -2.08 14.34
C LEU A 414 21.82 -1.56 14.54
N ASN A 415 22.57 -2.28 15.37
CA ASN A 415 24.00 -2.02 15.52
C ASN A 415 24.80 -2.54 14.29
N PRO A 416 26.10 -2.24 14.18
CA PRO A 416 26.87 -2.54 12.96
C PRO A 416 26.92 -4.03 12.57
N ILE A 417 27.05 -4.94 13.53
CA ILE A 417 27.01 -6.38 13.24
C ILE A 417 25.60 -6.85 12.82
N GLU A 418 24.54 -6.25 13.37
CA GLU A 418 23.17 -6.52 12.95
C GLU A 418 22.87 -6.00 11.54
N VAL A 419 23.46 -4.85 11.16
CA VAL A 419 23.42 -4.35 9.78
C VAL A 419 24.07 -5.34 8.83
N ALA A 420 25.25 -5.85 9.17
CA ALA A 420 25.93 -6.87 8.37
C ALA A 420 25.06 -8.12 8.17
N ILE A 421 24.45 -8.62 9.26
CA ILE A 421 23.55 -9.78 9.21
C ILE A 421 22.33 -9.50 8.31
N ASP A 422 21.67 -8.35 8.47
CA ASP A 422 20.47 -7.98 7.71
C ASP A 422 20.77 -7.85 6.20
N GLU A 423 21.85 -7.15 5.84
CA GLU A 423 22.26 -6.96 4.44
C GLU A 423 22.69 -8.28 3.78
N MET A 424 23.47 -9.10 4.48
CA MET A 424 23.91 -10.39 3.94
C MET A 424 22.76 -11.38 3.82
N SER A 425 21.83 -11.40 4.78
CA SER A 425 20.64 -12.27 4.72
C SER A 425 19.73 -11.89 3.55
N LYS A 426 19.50 -10.58 3.33
CA LYS A 426 18.76 -10.08 2.16
C LYS A 426 19.43 -10.51 0.86
N LYS A 427 20.76 -10.41 0.77
CA LYS A 427 21.52 -10.81 -0.42
C LYS A 427 21.44 -12.32 -0.71
N VAL A 428 21.49 -13.15 0.33
CA VAL A 428 21.27 -14.61 0.22
C VAL A 428 19.86 -14.91 -0.30
N ALA A 429 18.84 -14.29 0.31
CA ALA A 429 17.45 -14.49 -0.08
C ALA A 429 17.19 -14.06 -1.53
N GLU A 430 17.75 -12.93 -1.95
CA GLU A 430 17.63 -12.43 -3.33
C GLU A 430 18.28 -13.39 -4.34
N LEU A 431 19.50 -13.87 -4.09
CA LEU A 431 20.16 -14.85 -4.96
C LEU A 431 19.39 -16.17 -5.05
N ARG A 432 18.95 -16.72 -3.91
CA ARG A 432 18.16 -17.96 -3.87
C ARG A 432 16.84 -17.80 -4.63
N GLN A 433 16.14 -16.68 -4.46
CA GLN A 433 14.91 -16.40 -5.17
C GLN A 433 15.15 -16.39 -6.70
N LEU A 434 16.19 -15.69 -7.17
CA LEU A 434 16.53 -15.65 -8.59
C LEU A 434 16.89 -17.02 -9.17
N CYS A 435 17.59 -17.87 -8.41
CA CYS A 435 17.95 -19.22 -8.84
C CYS A 435 16.75 -20.19 -8.85
N SER A 436 15.77 -19.98 -7.97
CA SER A 436 14.58 -20.83 -7.85
C SER A 436 13.46 -20.51 -8.85
N SER A 437 13.61 -19.45 -9.64
CA SER A 437 12.60 -19.04 -10.62
C SER A 437 12.47 -20.06 -11.76
N ALA A 438 11.24 -20.36 -12.18
CA ALA A 438 10.98 -21.25 -13.31
C ALA A 438 11.55 -20.70 -14.62
N GLU A 439 11.47 -19.39 -14.81
CA GLU A 439 12.16 -18.66 -15.86
C GLU A 439 13.17 -17.70 -15.21
N VAL A 440 14.46 -17.97 -15.39
CA VAL A 440 15.52 -17.18 -14.76
C VAL A 440 15.82 -15.96 -15.61
N ASP A 441 15.65 -14.76 -15.04
CA ASP A 441 16.13 -13.51 -15.63
C ASP A 441 17.65 -13.44 -15.54
N MET A 442 18.30 -13.81 -16.64
CA MET A 442 19.76 -13.86 -16.75
C MET A 442 20.42 -12.51 -16.40
N ILE A 443 19.86 -11.39 -16.86
CA ILE A 443 20.44 -10.05 -16.65
C ILE A 443 20.37 -9.70 -15.16
N LYS A 444 19.22 -9.93 -14.53
CA LYS A 444 19.04 -9.66 -13.10
C LYS A 444 19.91 -10.58 -12.24
N LEU A 445 20.02 -11.86 -12.61
CA LEU A 445 20.92 -12.81 -11.94
C LEU A 445 22.37 -12.35 -12.03
N GLN A 446 22.87 -12.05 -13.23
CA GLN A 446 24.25 -11.60 -13.47
C GLN A 446 24.57 -10.32 -12.71
N LEU A 447 23.69 -9.32 -12.75
CA LEU A 447 23.87 -8.06 -12.02
C LEU A 447 24.03 -8.28 -10.51
N LYS A 448 23.17 -9.13 -9.92
CA LYS A 448 23.18 -9.41 -8.48
C LYS A 448 24.34 -10.31 -8.07
N LEU A 449 24.69 -11.29 -8.89
CA LEU A 449 25.83 -12.17 -8.67
C LEU A 449 27.16 -11.40 -8.76
N GLN A 450 27.34 -10.58 -9.79
CA GLN A 450 28.53 -9.74 -9.97
C GLN A 450 28.70 -8.75 -8.82
N GLY A 451 27.62 -8.07 -8.40
CA GLY A 451 27.61 -7.21 -7.22
C GLY A 451 27.79 -7.94 -5.88
N SER A 452 27.98 -9.26 -5.90
CA SER A 452 28.22 -10.10 -4.74
C SER A 452 29.64 -10.65 -4.71
N VAL A 453 30.14 -11.21 -5.83
CA VAL A 453 31.47 -11.86 -5.89
C VAL A 453 32.56 -10.99 -6.53
N SER A 454 32.19 -10.02 -7.37
CA SER A 454 33.14 -9.19 -8.15
C SER A 454 32.90 -7.70 -7.85
N VAL A 455 32.99 -7.33 -6.58
CA VAL A 455 32.68 -5.96 -6.13
C VAL A 455 33.83 -5.01 -6.45
N GLN A 456 33.57 -3.99 -7.26
CA GLN A 456 34.60 -3.02 -7.69
C GLN A 456 34.49 -1.64 -7.02
N VAL A 457 33.27 -1.23 -6.62
CA VAL A 457 32.98 0.15 -6.16
C VAL A 457 32.73 0.23 -4.65
N ASN A 458 32.07 -0.78 -4.07
CA ASN A 458 31.74 -0.83 -2.65
C ASN A 458 32.74 -1.73 -1.90
N ALA A 459 32.80 -1.63 -0.57
CA ALA A 459 33.71 -2.45 0.25
C ALA A 459 33.45 -3.98 0.16
N GLY A 460 32.26 -4.38 -0.31
CA GLY A 460 31.89 -5.77 -0.58
C GLY A 460 31.60 -6.61 0.67
N PRO A 461 31.09 -7.86 0.50
CA PRO A 461 30.77 -8.75 1.62
C PRO A 461 31.95 -9.06 2.55
N LEU A 462 33.17 -9.14 2.00
CA LEU A 462 34.38 -9.43 2.77
C LEU A 462 34.71 -8.35 3.81
N ALA A 463 34.30 -7.10 3.58
CA ALA A 463 34.46 -6.04 4.57
C ALA A 463 33.69 -6.34 5.87
N TYR A 464 32.49 -6.92 5.77
CA TYR A 464 31.74 -7.38 6.94
C TYR A 464 32.45 -8.55 7.65
N ALA A 465 33.00 -9.51 6.89
CA ALA A 465 33.72 -10.62 7.47
C ALA A 465 34.97 -10.16 8.24
N ARG A 466 35.81 -9.30 7.65
CA ARG A 466 37.01 -8.76 8.31
C ARG A 466 36.67 -7.93 9.57
N ALA A 467 35.61 -7.12 9.50
CA ALA A 467 35.19 -6.27 10.61
C ALA A 467 34.63 -7.05 11.81
N PHE A 468 33.90 -8.15 11.57
CA PHE A 468 33.08 -8.80 12.60
C PHE A 468 33.45 -10.25 12.91
N LEU A 469 34.18 -10.94 12.03
CA LEU A 469 34.46 -12.38 12.16
C LEU A 469 35.93 -12.72 12.41
N ASP A 470 36.85 -11.76 12.28
CA ASP A 470 38.26 -11.96 12.67
C ASP A 470 38.40 -12.21 14.18
N ASP A 471 39.29 -13.12 14.57
CA ASP A 471 39.50 -13.58 15.96
C ASP A 471 39.83 -12.43 16.93
N THR A 472 40.45 -11.37 16.43
CA THR A 472 40.76 -10.18 17.21
C THR A 472 39.52 -9.36 17.59
N ASN A 473 38.47 -9.43 16.76
CA ASN A 473 37.27 -8.60 16.83
C ASN A 473 36.02 -9.35 17.31
N THR A 474 35.92 -10.67 17.10
CA THR A 474 34.75 -11.48 17.50
C THR A 474 34.38 -11.32 18.98
N LYS A 475 35.38 -11.17 19.87
CA LYS A 475 35.18 -10.98 21.32
C LYS A 475 34.48 -9.66 21.68
N ARG A 476 34.39 -8.70 20.75
CA ARG A 476 33.73 -7.39 20.97
C ARG A 476 32.21 -7.46 20.76
N TYR A 477 31.70 -8.53 20.16
CA TYR A 477 30.30 -8.67 19.79
C TYR A 477 29.64 -9.87 20.48
N PRO A 478 28.31 -9.88 20.66
CA PRO A 478 27.61 -11.02 21.24
C PRO A 478 27.81 -12.31 20.44
N ASP A 479 28.17 -13.40 21.11
CA ASP A 479 28.47 -14.70 20.49
C ASP A 479 27.35 -15.21 19.58
N ASN A 480 26.09 -14.99 19.95
CA ASN A 480 24.94 -15.37 19.15
C ASN A 480 24.88 -14.62 17.81
N LYS A 481 25.24 -13.33 17.77
CA LYS A 481 25.28 -12.52 16.55
C LYS A 481 26.46 -12.91 15.67
N VAL A 482 27.63 -13.19 16.26
CA VAL A 482 28.80 -13.70 15.52
C VAL A 482 28.47 -15.06 14.87
N LYS A 483 27.89 -16.00 15.63
CA LYS A 483 27.46 -17.31 15.10
C LYS A 483 26.44 -17.17 13.98
N LEU A 484 25.47 -16.27 14.13
CA LEU A 484 24.47 -16.00 13.10
C LEU A 484 25.10 -15.42 11.84
N LEU A 485 26.01 -14.46 11.95
CA LEU A 485 26.71 -13.88 10.80
C LEU A 485 27.54 -14.93 10.06
N LYS A 486 28.29 -15.77 10.79
CA LYS A 486 29.01 -16.92 10.20
C LYS A 486 28.07 -17.82 9.40
N GLU A 487 26.91 -18.15 9.96
CA GLU A 487 25.91 -18.97 9.27
C GLU A 487 25.38 -18.32 8.00
N VAL A 488 25.05 -17.03 8.05
CA VAL A 488 24.62 -16.26 6.87
C VAL A 488 25.71 -16.27 5.79
N PHE A 489 26.99 -16.17 6.14
CA PHE A 489 28.09 -16.28 5.17
C PHE A 489 28.21 -17.67 4.53
N ARG A 490 27.99 -18.75 5.29
CA ARG A 490 27.93 -20.11 4.71
C ARG A 490 26.82 -20.22 3.67
N GLN A 491 25.64 -19.72 4.01
CA GLN A 491 24.50 -19.69 3.10
C GLN A 491 24.74 -18.77 1.89
N PHE A 492 25.49 -17.68 2.08
CA PHE A 492 25.85 -16.76 1.01
C PHE A 492 26.79 -17.43 -0.01
N VAL A 493 27.84 -18.12 0.45
CA VAL A 493 28.75 -18.85 -0.44
C VAL A 493 28.03 -19.97 -1.19
N GLU A 494 27.10 -20.67 -0.53
CA GLU A 494 26.24 -21.65 -1.18
C GLU A 494 25.35 -21.00 -2.26
N ALA A 495 24.67 -19.90 -1.94
CA ALA A 495 23.79 -19.20 -2.87
C ALA A 495 24.56 -18.63 -4.07
N CYS A 496 25.76 -18.08 -3.87
CA CYS A 496 26.64 -17.64 -4.95
C CYS A 496 27.07 -18.82 -5.85
N GLY A 497 27.42 -19.96 -5.27
CA GLY A 497 27.79 -21.15 -6.04
C GLY A 497 26.62 -21.69 -6.88
N GLN A 498 25.42 -21.73 -6.31
CA GLN A 498 24.19 -22.08 -7.04
C GLN A 498 23.92 -21.09 -8.17
N ALA A 499 24.03 -19.78 -7.91
CA ALA A 499 23.83 -18.73 -8.90
C ALA A 499 24.85 -18.82 -10.06
N LEU A 500 26.12 -19.13 -9.77
CA LEU A 500 27.13 -19.38 -10.80
C LEU A 500 26.77 -20.59 -11.66
N ALA A 501 26.35 -21.69 -11.05
CA ALA A 501 25.96 -22.90 -11.76
C ALA A 501 24.70 -22.70 -12.63
N VAL A 502 23.76 -21.88 -12.18
CA VAL A 502 22.61 -21.47 -13.01
C VAL A 502 23.08 -20.57 -14.14
N ASN A 503 23.92 -19.57 -13.86
CA ASN A 503 24.42 -18.66 -14.89
C ASN A 503 25.18 -19.39 -16.00
N GLU A 504 26.02 -20.36 -15.66
CA GLU A 504 26.77 -21.19 -16.61
C GLU A 504 25.88 -21.92 -17.63
N ARG A 505 24.64 -22.25 -17.26
CA ARG A 505 23.67 -22.89 -18.16
C ARG A 505 22.95 -21.89 -19.07
N LEU A 506 23.00 -20.60 -18.74
CA LEU A 506 22.27 -19.53 -19.43
C LEU A 506 23.15 -18.71 -20.38
N ILE A 507 24.45 -18.63 -20.10
CA ILE A 507 25.40 -17.85 -20.91
C ILE A 507 25.54 -18.40 -22.33
N LYS A 508 26.01 -17.52 -23.22
CA LYS A 508 26.43 -17.85 -24.59
C LYS A 508 27.96 -17.86 -24.69
N GLU A 509 28.49 -18.32 -25.83
CA GLU A 509 29.94 -18.45 -26.06
C GLU A 509 30.71 -17.14 -25.83
N ASP A 510 30.10 -15.99 -26.15
CA ASP A 510 30.69 -14.66 -25.97
C ASP A 510 30.79 -14.22 -24.49
N GLN A 511 30.19 -14.96 -23.56
CA GLN A 511 30.20 -14.67 -22.13
C GLN A 511 31.02 -15.69 -21.31
N LEU A 512 31.75 -16.61 -21.96
CA LEU A 512 32.56 -17.62 -21.27
C LEU A 512 33.69 -17.02 -20.43
N GLU A 513 34.41 -16.04 -20.97
CA GLU A 513 35.49 -15.35 -20.22
C GLU A 513 34.95 -14.65 -18.97
N TYR A 514 33.79 -14.00 -19.09
CA TYR A 514 33.10 -13.38 -17.96
C TYR A 514 32.72 -14.41 -16.88
N GLN A 515 32.20 -15.58 -17.27
CA GLN A 515 31.84 -16.63 -16.32
C GLN A 515 33.08 -17.21 -15.60
N GLU A 516 34.19 -17.41 -16.31
CA GLU A 516 35.42 -17.92 -15.70
C GLU A 516 36.04 -16.91 -14.72
N GLU A 517 36.03 -15.62 -15.05
CA GLU A 517 36.43 -14.55 -14.12
C GLU A 517 35.55 -14.54 -12.86
N MET A 518 34.23 -14.65 -13.04
CA MET A 518 33.27 -14.71 -11.94
C MET A 518 33.49 -15.94 -11.04
N LYS A 519 33.81 -17.11 -11.61
CA LYS A 519 34.18 -18.31 -10.86
C LYS A 519 35.51 -18.13 -10.12
N ALA A 520 36.51 -17.50 -10.74
CA ALA A 520 37.78 -17.21 -10.10
C ALA A 520 37.60 -16.31 -8.87
N ASN A 521 36.87 -15.21 -9.02
CA ASN A 521 36.58 -14.26 -7.93
C ASN A 521 35.77 -14.92 -6.80
N TYR A 522 34.83 -15.81 -7.14
CA TYR A 522 34.10 -16.60 -6.15
C TYR A 522 35.00 -17.55 -5.35
N ARG A 523 35.95 -18.25 -6.00
CA ARG A 523 36.90 -19.14 -5.31
C ARG A 523 37.83 -18.34 -4.39
N GLU A 524 38.30 -17.18 -4.83
CA GLU A 524 39.12 -16.29 -4.01
C GLU A 524 38.34 -15.80 -2.78
N MET A 525 37.10 -15.34 -2.97
CA MET A 525 36.23 -14.91 -1.88
C MET A 525 35.96 -16.04 -0.86
N ALA A 526 35.68 -17.25 -1.34
CA ALA A 526 35.44 -18.42 -0.46
C ALA A 526 36.70 -18.82 0.33
N LYS A 527 37.88 -18.73 -0.31
CA LYS A 527 39.16 -18.98 0.35
C LYS A 527 39.40 -17.95 1.46
N GLU A 528 39.22 -16.66 1.17
CA GLU A 528 39.43 -15.62 2.17
C GLU A 528 38.43 -15.73 3.34
N LEU A 529 37.15 -16.02 3.05
CA LEU A 529 36.17 -16.28 4.11
C LEU A 529 36.57 -17.49 4.98
N SER A 530 37.15 -18.53 4.39
CA SER A 530 37.65 -19.70 5.14
C SER A 530 38.79 -19.32 6.08
N GLU A 531 39.70 -18.46 5.62
CA GLU A 531 40.81 -17.93 6.41
C GLU A 531 40.30 -17.08 7.59
N ILE A 532 39.37 -16.15 7.34
CA ILE A 532 38.79 -15.26 8.37
C ILE A 532 37.96 -16.04 9.39
N MET A 533 37.16 -17.02 8.94
CA MET A 533 36.27 -17.77 9.83
C MET A 533 36.97 -18.92 10.57
N HIS A 534 38.20 -19.26 10.19
CA HIS A 534 38.96 -20.45 10.62
C HIS A 534 38.18 -21.77 10.43
N GLU A 535 37.44 -21.84 9.33
CA GLU A 535 36.56 -22.96 8.98
C GLU A 535 36.68 -23.24 7.49
N GLN A 536 36.65 -24.51 7.07
CA GLN A 536 36.72 -24.85 5.65
C GLN A 536 35.36 -24.58 4.98
N ILE A 537 35.27 -23.51 4.19
CA ILE A 537 34.07 -23.18 3.40
C ILE A 537 34.28 -23.74 1.99
N CYS A 538 33.77 -24.95 1.73
CA CYS A 538 33.91 -25.60 0.42
C CYS A 538 33.03 -24.93 -0.65
N PRO A 539 33.62 -24.44 -1.76
CA PRO A 539 32.87 -24.00 -2.94
C PRO A 539 31.98 -25.12 -3.50
N LEU A 540 30.82 -24.76 -4.07
CA LEU A 540 29.84 -25.75 -4.53
C LEU A 540 30.38 -26.68 -5.65
N GLU A 541 31.30 -26.19 -6.48
CA GLU A 541 31.94 -26.95 -7.57
C GLU A 541 32.72 -28.18 -7.05
N GLU A 542 33.33 -28.08 -5.87
CA GLU A 542 34.11 -29.17 -5.25
C GLU A 542 33.21 -30.26 -4.62
N LYS A 543 31.94 -29.99 -4.35
CA LYS A 543 31.02 -31.01 -3.82
C LYS A 543 30.61 -32.03 -4.89
N THR A 544 30.60 -31.63 -6.16
CA THR A 544 30.29 -32.52 -7.30
C THR A 544 31.45 -33.42 -7.68
N SER A 545 32.71 -33.08 -7.35
CA SER A 545 33.89 -33.92 -7.62
C SER A 545 34.13 -34.99 -6.54
N VAL A 546 33.45 -34.89 -5.39
CA VAL A 546 33.55 -35.86 -4.28
C VAL A 546 32.30 -36.75 -4.21
N LEU A 547 31.96 -37.41 -5.31
CA LEU A 547 31.21 -38.67 -5.25
C LEU A 547 32.25 -39.78 -5.11
N PRO A 548 32.22 -40.61 -4.05
CA PRO A 548 33.14 -41.73 -3.96
C PRO A 548 32.82 -42.68 -5.11
N ASN A 549 33.80 -42.88 -5.99
CA ASN A 549 33.76 -43.89 -7.06
C ASN A 549 33.22 -45.21 -6.48
N SER A 550 32.01 -45.58 -6.91
CA SER A 550 31.25 -46.76 -6.47
C SER A 550 31.97 -48.10 -6.77
N LEU A 551 33.13 -48.07 -7.43
CA LEU A 551 34.01 -49.21 -7.68
C LEU A 551 34.69 -49.76 -6.42
N HIS A 552 34.92 -48.94 -5.38
CA HIS A 552 35.56 -49.45 -4.15
C HIS A 552 34.62 -50.25 -3.24
N ILE A 553 33.30 -50.02 -3.32
CA ILE A 553 32.32 -50.74 -2.51
C ILE A 553 32.07 -52.15 -3.07
N PHE A 554 32.20 -52.35 -4.38
CA PHE A 554 31.99 -53.67 -5.00
C PHE A 554 33.11 -54.67 -4.65
N ASN A 555 34.37 -54.20 -4.56
CA ASN A 555 35.51 -55.06 -4.21
C ASN A 555 35.55 -55.48 -2.72
N ALA A 556 34.78 -54.83 -1.85
CA ALA A 556 34.68 -55.21 -0.44
C ALA A 556 33.61 -56.29 -0.18
N ILE A 557 32.70 -56.55 -1.13
CA ILE A 557 31.56 -57.46 -0.96
C ILE A 557 31.82 -58.83 -1.63
N SER A 558 32.65 -58.89 -2.67
CA SER A 558 33.06 -60.16 -3.29
C SER A 558 34.33 -60.70 -2.63
N GLY A 559 34.17 -61.40 -1.51
CA GLY A 559 35.26 -62.09 -0.83
C GLY A 559 35.86 -63.21 -1.70
N THR A 560 37.04 -62.97 -2.29
CA THR A 560 37.95 -64.02 -2.77
C THR A 560 39.40 -63.59 -2.54
N PRO A 561 40.27 -64.46 -1.99
CA PRO A 561 41.62 -64.11 -1.58
C PRO A 561 42.62 -64.14 -2.74
N THR A 562 43.68 -63.35 -2.59
CA THR A 562 44.86 -63.25 -3.43
C THR A 562 45.62 -64.58 -3.54
N SER A 563 45.88 -65.04 -4.77
CA SER A 563 47.14 -65.69 -5.21
C SER A 563 46.97 -66.31 -6.60
N THR A 564 47.68 -65.79 -7.63
CA THR A 564 48.68 -66.53 -8.43
C THR A 564 49.22 -65.66 -9.57
N MET A 565 50.54 -65.74 -9.79
CA MET A 565 51.24 -65.19 -10.95
C MET A 565 50.81 -65.88 -12.25
N VAL A 566 50.91 -65.18 -13.40
CA VAL A 566 51.65 -65.58 -14.63
C VAL A 566 51.41 -64.59 -15.78
N HIS A 567 52.50 -64.37 -16.53
CA HIS A 567 52.71 -63.66 -17.80
C HIS A 567 51.58 -63.60 -18.84
N GLY A 568 51.64 -62.54 -19.66
CA GLY A 568 51.54 -62.70 -21.12
C GLY A 568 50.57 -61.78 -21.86
N MET A 569 51.14 -60.75 -22.49
CA MET A 569 50.87 -60.23 -23.85
C MET A 569 49.44 -60.07 -24.43
N THR A 570 49.26 -58.83 -24.95
CA THR A 570 48.66 -58.41 -26.25
C THR A 570 47.19 -58.67 -26.56
N SER A 571 46.46 -57.57 -26.81
CA SER A 571 45.84 -57.16 -28.10
C SER A 571 44.61 -56.29 -27.80
N SER A 572 44.55 -55.04 -28.29
CA SER A 572 43.67 -54.61 -29.41
C SER A 572 42.29 -55.28 -29.40
N SER A 573 41.15 -54.62 -29.59
CA SER A 573 40.80 -53.28 -30.02
C SER A 573 39.26 -53.28 -30.12
N SER A 574 38.69 -52.07 -30.19
CA SER A 574 37.53 -51.71 -31.03
C SER A 574 36.11 -52.22 -30.71
N VAL A 575 35.24 -51.21 -30.51
CA VAL A 575 33.91 -51.00 -31.17
C VAL A 575 32.79 -51.94 -30.68
N VAL A 576 31.64 -51.47 -30.19
CA VAL A 576 30.67 -50.48 -30.75
C VAL A 576 30.21 -49.51 -29.68
#